data_AF-Q4T7N8-F1
#
_entry.id   AF-Q4T7N8-F1
#
_cell.length_a   1.000
_cell.length_b   1.000
_cell.length_c   1.000
_cell.angle_alpha   90.00
_cell.angle_beta   90.00
_cell.angle_gamma   90.00
#
_symmetry.space_group_name_H-M   'P 1'
#
loop_
_entity.id
_entity.type
_entity.pdbx_description
1 polymer ?
#
loop_
_entity_poly.entity_id
_entity_poly.type
_entity_poly.pdbx_seq_one_letter_code
_entity_poly.pdbx_strand_id
1 'polypeptide(L)'
;EVEREISFRTECGLYYSYFKQMLQAPSIQQGLSELIHDNLTESKRTINLLQRMNIYQEVFLSVLYRLLPIQPYLEPVYFYIYTVFSLQAVYVIALYFTAWLLSGSWVAGALAGVWYILNRVDTTRVEFTISLRENWSLPFLALQITAITCYLRPQLSALQQKVAVWLMYVMTFCFCLTWQFNQFILLVQALVI
;
A
#
# COMPACT_ATOMS: atom_id res chain seq x y z
N GLU A 1 21.47 7.50 -9.06
CA GLU A 1 20.05 7.89 -8.93
C GLU A 1 19.33 7.92 -10.28
N VAL A 2 19.75 8.77 -11.23
CA VAL A 2 19.09 8.92 -12.55
C VAL A 2 18.93 7.59 -13.33
N GLU A 3 19.97 6.75 -13.41
CA GLU A 3 19.87 5.44 -14.09
C GLU A 3 18.84 4.49 -13.44
N ARG A 4 18.65 4.61 -12.11
CA ARG A 4 17.68 3.80 -11.36
C ARG A 4 16.26 4.34 -11.56
N GLU A 5 16.11 5.66 -11.69
CA GLU A 5 14.82 6.30 -11.99
C GLU A 5 14.27 5.88 -13.36
N ILE A 6 15.16 5.66 -14.34
CA ILE A 6 14.80 5.19 -15.68
C ILE A 6 14.20 3.77 -15.67
N SER A 7 14.43 2.98 -14.61
CA SER A 7 13.80 1.68 -14.44
C SER A 7 12.29 1.77 -14.16
N PHE A 8 11.82 2.88 -13.59
CA PHE A 8 10.40 3.16 -13.45
C PHE A 8 9.83 3.62 -14.78
N ARG A 9 9.18 2.69 -15.49
CA ARG A 9 8.50 3.01 -16.74
C ARG A 9 7.10 3.56 -16.49
N THR A 10 6.63 4.38 -17.43
CA THR A 10 5.25 4.84 -17.56
C THR A 10 4.66 5.43 -16.26
N GLU A 11 3.60 4.83 -15.73
CA GLU A 11 2.87 5.30 -14.55
C GLU A 11 3.69 5.24 -13.27
N CYS A 12 4.59 4.27 -13.15
CA CYS A 12 5.39 4.11 -11.93
C CYS A 12 6.41 5.24 -11.78
N GLY A 13 6.97 5.71 -12.91
CA GLY A 13 7.88 6.85 -12.93
C GLY A 13 7.16 8.14 -12.57
N LEU A 14 5.91 8.27 -13.00
CA LEU A 14 5.05 9.40 -12.66
C LEU A 14 4.71 9.45 -11.16
N TYR A 15 4.40 8.31 -10.52
CA TYR A 15 4.18 8.31 -9.08
C TYR A 15 5.44 8.65 -8.29
N TYR A 16 6.57 8.07 -8.69
CA TYR A 16 7.84 8.36 -8.05
C TYR A 16 8.27 9.83 -8.21
N SER A 17 7.98 10.46 -9.34
CA SER A 17 8.29 11.87 -9.55
C SER A 17 7.52 12.80 -8.59
N TYR A 18 6.27 12.50 -8.25
CA TYR A 18 5.52 13.27 -7.25
C TYR A 18 6.09 13.14 -5.84
N PHE A 19 6.53 11.93 -5.46
CA PHE A 19 7.27 11.71 -4.22
C PHE A 19 8.54 12.56 -4.19
N LYS A 20 9.31 12.58 -5.30
CA LYS A 20 10.54 13.37 -5.41
C LYS A 20 10.27 14.88 -5.39
N GLN A 21 9.21 15.35 -6.03
CA GLN A 21 8.80 16.77 -6.02
C GLN A 21 8.58 17.26 -4.58
N MET A 22 7.90 16.46 -3.73
CA MET A 22 7.71 16.78 -2.31
C MET A 22 9.03 16.85 -1.52
N LEU A 23 10.02 16.04 -1.88
CA LEU A 23 11.35 16.06 -1.25
C LEU A 23 12.17 17.28 -1.67
N GLN A 24 12.04 17.70 -2.93
CA GLN A 24 12.75 18.85 -3.49
C GLN A 24 12.15 20.20 -3.05
N ALA A 25 10.87 20.21 -2.69
CA ALA A 25 10.20 21.41 -2.22
C ALA A 25 10.83 21.94 -0.91
N PRO A 26 11.03 23.26 -0.76
CA PRO A 26 11.71 23.84 0.40
C PRO A 26 10.95 23.58 1.70
N SER A 27 9.61 23.48 1.65
CA SER A 27 8.76 23.10 2.78
C SER A 27 7.70 22.08 2.37
N ILE A 28 7.18 21.32 3.35
CA ILE A 28 6.10 20.35 3.14
C ILE A 28 4.83 21.05 2.62
N GLN A 29 4.49 22.22 3.19
CA GLN A 29 3.32 22.99 2.80
C GLN A 29 3.43 23.47 1.35
N GLN A 30 4.61 23.96 0.95
CA GLN A 30 4.83 24.39 -0.42
C GLN A 30 4.74 23.21 -1.39
N GLY A 31 5.41 22.08 -1.10
CA GLY A 31 5.33 20.89 -1.94
C GLY A 31 3.89 20.39 -2.10
N LEU A 32 3.11 20.40 -1.02
CA LEU A 32 1.70 20.02 -1.07
C LEU A 32 0.87 20.98 -1.92
N SER A 33 1.11 22.28 -1.79
CA SER A 33 0.44 23.31 -2.61
C SER A 33 0.76 23.15 -4.10
N GLU A 34 2.01 22.83 -4.43
CA GLU A 34 2.46 22.57 -5.80
C GLU A 34 1.81 21.32 -6.39
N LEU A 35 1.67 20.24 -5.61
CA LEU A 35 0.96 19.03 -6.06
C LEU A 35 -0.55 19.24 -6.24
N ILE A 36 -1.17 20.10 -5.42
CA ILE A 36 -2.61 20.41 -5.51
C ILE A 36 -2.91 21.34 -6.70
N HIS A 37 -1.98 22.21 -7.06
CA HIS A 37 -2.12 23.16 -8.17
C HIS A 37 -1.14 22.84 -9.29
N ASP A 38 -1.07 21.57 -9.69
CA ASP A 38 -0.13 21.13 -10.72
C ASP A 38 -0.60 21.55 -12.11
N ASN A 39 0.29 22.18 -12.88
CA ASN A 39 0.06 22.58 -14.27
C ASN A 39 1.05 21.92 -15.25
N LEU A 40 1.89 21.00 -14.76
CA LEU A 40 2.95 20.36 -15.53
C LEU A 40 2.50 19.02 -16.10
N THR A 41 1.66 18.27 -15.38
CA THR A 41 1.25 16.92 -15.77
C THR A 41 0.23 16.92 -16.91
N GLU A 42 -0.82 17.76 -16.82
CA GLU A 42 -1.83 17.91 -17.87
C GLU A 42 -1.68 19.28 -18.56
N SER A 43 -1.37 19.27 -19.86
CA SER A 43 -1.19 20.52 -20.61
C SER A 43 -2.46 21.38 -20.63
N LYS A 44 -2.31 22.68 -20.39
CA LYS A 44 -3.38 23.70 -20.41
C LYS A 44 -4.41 23.58 -19.27
N ARG A 45 -4.17 22.76 -18.25
CA ARG A 45 -5.06 22.64 -17.08
C ARG A 45 -4.27 22.57 -15.79
N THR A 46 -4.81 23.19 -14.76
CA THR A 46 -4.34 23.00 -13.39
C THR A 46 -5.17 21.89 -12.75
N ILE A 47 -4.52 20.85 -12.24
CA ILE A 47 -5.19 19.68 -11.65
C ILE A 47 -4.70 19.41 -10.23
N ASN A 48 -5.58 18.87 -9.41
CA ASN A 48 -5.23 18.37 -8.09
C ASN A 48 -4.75 16.92 -8.19
N LEU A 49 -3.44 16.72 -8.08
CA LEU A 49 -2.84 15.39 -8.21
C LEU A 49 -3.26 14.43 -7.10
N LEU A 50 -3.52 14.91 -5.88
CA LEU A 50 -3.95 14.05 -4.76
C LEU A 50 -5.27 13.35 -5.09
N GLN A 51 -6.23 14.10 -5.63
CA GLN A 51 -7.54 13.56 -5.99
C GLN A 51 -7.49 12.80 -7.32
N ARG A 52 -6.77 13.34 -8.31
CA ARG A 52 -6.76 12.81 -9.67
C ARG A 52 -5.94 11.52 -9.80
N MET A 53 -4.80 11.44 -9.11
CA MET A 53 -3.83 10.34 -9.22
C MET A 53 -3.76 9.47 -7.95
N ASN A 54 -4.55 9.79 -6.93
CA ASN A 54 -4.60 9.10 -5.64
C ASN A 54 -3.21 8.96 -4.98
N ILE A 55 -2.43 10.05 -4.93
CA ILE A 55 -1.02 10.06 -4.47
C ILE A 55 -0.83 10.25 -2.96
N TYR A 56 -1.82 9.85 -2.15
CA TYR A 56 -1.77 10.04 -0.70
C TYR A 56 -0.59 9.29 -0.06
N GLN A 57 -0.30 8.08 -0.51
CA GLN A 57 0.83 7.30 -0.01
C GLN A 57 2.19 7.93 -0.37
N GLU A 58 2.34 8.53 -1.55
CA GLU A 58 3.58 9.24 -1.92
C GLU A 58 3.80 10.47 -1.05
N VAL A 59 2.75 11.27 -0.82
CA VAL A 59 2.81 12.45 0.05
C VAL A 59 3.16 12.02 1.47
N PHE A 60 2.47 11.02 2.02
CA PHE A 60 2.76 10.48 3.36
C PHE A 60 4.21 10.00 3.47
N LEU A 61 4.69 9.23 2.49
CA LEU A 61 6.04 8.69 2.48
C LEU A 61 7.10 9.79 2.36
N SER A 62 6.84 10.83 1.56
CA SER A 62 7.75 11.96 1.41
C SER A 62 7.90 12.74 2.72
N VAL A 63 6.80 12.96 3.45
CA VAL A 63 6.82 13.59 4.77
C VAL A 63 7.59 12.71 5.75
N LEU A 64 7.33 11.41 5.77
CA LEU A 64 8.04 10.47 6.63
C LEU A 64 9.55 10.48 6.36
N TYR A 65 9.97 10.44 5.09
CA TYR A 65 11.38 10.50 4.70
C TYR A 65 12.05 11.82 5.10
N ARG A 66 11.35 12.96 5.02
CA ARG A 66 11.88 14.26 5.46
C ARG A 66 12.01 14.38 6.98
N LEU A 67 11.12 13.73 7.74
CA LEU A 67 11.10 13.82 9.20
C LEU A 67 12.05 12.83 9.88
N LEU A 68 12.25 11.65 9.30
CA LEU A 68 13.13 10.63 9.86
C LEU A 68 14.60 10.96 9.57
N PRO A 69 15.53 10.71 10.52
CA PRO A 69 16.97 10.94 10.34
C PRO A 69 17.63 9.82 9.52
N ILE A 70 17.04 9.46 8.38
CA ILE A 70 17.48 8.33 7.52
C ILE A 70 18.11 8.78 6.20
N GLN A 71 18.04 10.07 5.87
CA GLN A 71 18.56 10.60 4.61
C GLN A 71 20.06 10.34 4.40
N PRO A 72 20.94 10.36 5.43
CA PRO A 72 22.36 10.05 5.24
C PRO A 72 22.65 8.60 4.84
N TYR A 73 21.75 7.67 5.17
CA TYR A 73 21.98 6.23 5.04
C TYR A 73 21.23 5.59 3.87
N LEU A 74 20.13 6.21 3.43
CA LEU A 74 19.21 5.60 2.49
C LEU A 74 18.76 6.61 1.43
N GLU A 75 19.07 6.33 0.17
CA GLU A 75 18.59 7.15 -0.96
C GLU A 75 17.06 7.11 -1.04
N PRO A 76 16.40 8.20 -1.51
CA PRO A 76 14.94 8.27 -1.58
C PRO A 76 14.30 7.15 -2.42
N VAL A 77 14.94 6.77 -3.54
CA VAL A 77 14.50 5.66 -4.40
C VAL A 77 14.41 4.36 -3.60
N TYR A 78 15.44 4.02 -2.83
CA TYR A 78 15.46 2.78 -2.04
C TYR A 78 14.46 2.82 -0.91
N PHE A 79 14.28 3.96 -0.24
CA PHE A 79 13.23 4.12 0.75
C PHE A 79 11.84 3.83 0.18
N TYR A 80 11.56 4.36 -1.01
CA TYR A 80 10.30 4.10 -1.72
C TYR A 80 10.12 2.62 -2.03
N ILE A 81 11.09 2.00 -2.70
CA ILE A 81 11.03 0.59 -3.13
C ILE A 81 10.93 -0.35 -1.93
N TYR A 82 11.79 -0.16 -0.92
CA TYR A 82 11.78 -1.01 0.28
C TYR A 82 10.49 -0.89 1.07
N THR A 83 9.84 0.28 1.07
CA THR A 83 8.52 0.42 1.70
C THR A 83 7.48 -0.45 1.01
N VAL A 84 7.41 -0.40 -0.32
CA VAL A 84 6.47 -1.23 -1.09
C VAL A 84 6.77 -2.72 -0.91
N PHE A 85 8.05 -3.12 -0.96
CA PHE A 85 8.43 -4.52 -0.74
C PHE A 85 8.14 -4.99 0.69
N SER A 86 8.30 -4.13 1.70
CA SER A 86 7.92 -4.44 3.08
C SER A 86 6.41 -4.69 3.18
N LEU A 87 5.59 -3.90 2.48
CA LEU A 87 4.16 -4.12 2.38
C LEU A 87 3.80 -5.47 1.72
N GLN A 88 4.57 -5.90 0.71
CA GLN A 88 4.39 -7.23 0.12
C GLN A 88 4.71 -8.36 1.11
N ALA A 89 5.72 -8.19 1.96
CA ALA A 89 5.99 -9.16 3.03
C ALA A 89 4.81 -9.23 4.02
N VAL A 90 4.23 -8.08 4.38
CA VAL A 90 3.02 -8.01 5.22
C VAL A 90 1.85 -8.75 4.58
N TYR A 91 1.67 -8.63 3.26
CA TYR A 91 0.64 -9.38 2.53
C TYR A 91 0.82 -10.90 2.67
N VAL A 92 2.04 -11.42 2.47
CA VAL A 92 2.31 -12.86 2.61
C VAL A 92 2.11 -13.34 4.05
N ILE A 93 2.48 -12.52 5.04
CA ILE A 93 2.23 -12.82 6.46
C ILE A 93 0.73 -12.87 6.75
N ALA A 94 -0.05 -11.91 6.22
CA ALA A 94 -1.50 -11.92 6.36
C ALA A 94 -2.12 -13.16 5.70
N LEU A 95 -1.66 -13.54 4.51
CA LEU A 95 -2.08 -14.77 3.83
C LEU A 95 -1.79 -16.02 4.68
N TYR A 96 -0.58 -16.11 5.25
CA TYR A 96 -0.18 -17.19 6.16
C TYR A 96 -1.16 -17.30 7.34
N PHE A 97 -1.45 -16.18 8.02
CA PHE A 97 -2.34 -16.18 9.16
C PHE A 97 -3.78 -16.51 8.77
N THR A 98 -4.30 -15.96 7.68
CA THR A 98 -5.64 -16.29 7.19
C THR A 98 -5.77 -17.79 6.91
N ALA A 99 -4.82 -18.38 6.19
CA ALA A 99 -4.84 -19.81 5.88
C ALA A 99 -4.70 -20.69 7.13
N TRP A 100 -3.85 -20.31 8.08
CA TRP A 100 -3.76 -21.00 9.37
C TRP A 100 -5.07 -20.90 10.15
N LEU A 101 -5.66 -19.71 10.25
CA LEU A 101 -6.89 -19.49 11.02
C LEU A 101 -8.08 -20.28 10.46
N LEU A 102 -8.18 -20.41 9.14
CA LEU A 102 -9.25 -21.17 8.48
C LEU A 102 -9.06 -22.68 8.60
N SER A 103 -7.83 -23.18 8.49
CA SER A 103 -7.53 -24.62 8.51
C SER A 103 -7.28 -25.20 9.90
N GLY A 104 -6.94 -24.37 10.88
CA GLY A 104 -6.47 -24.78 12.19
C GLY A 104 -5.02 -25.29 12.23
N SER A 105 -4.31 -25.34 11.09
CA SER A 105 -2.94 -25.84 10.99
C SER A 105 -1.96 -24.81 10.44
N TRP A 106 -0.85 -24.60 11.14
CA TRP A 106 0.23 -23.72 10.71
C TRP A 106 0.87 -24.20 9.39
N VAL A 107 0.77 -25.50 9.10
CA VAL A 107 1.28 -26.10 7.85
C VAL A 107 0.52 -25.57 6.65
N ALA A 108 -0.81 -25.39 6.75
CA ALA A 108 -1.58 -24.81 5.66
C ALA A 108 -1.19 -23.35 5.38
N GLY A 109 -0.88 -22.59 6.44
CA GLY A 109 -0.31 -21.25 6.32
C GLY A 109 1.03 -21.27 5.59
N ALA A 110 1.94 -22.15 5.99
CA ALA A 110 3.25 -22.29 5.36
C ALA A 110 3.12 -22.70 3.88
N LEU A 111 2.25 -23.66 3.57
CA LEU A 111 1.96 -24.08 2.20
C LEU A 111 1.39 -22.92 1.37
N ALA A 112 0.45 -22.13 1.90
CA ALA A 112 -0.08 -20.97 1.20
C ALA A 112 1.00 -19.93 0.89
N GLY A 113 1.89 -19.64 1.85
CA GLY A 113 3.02 -18.73 1.64
C GLY A 113 4.01 -19.25 0.60
N VAL A 114 4.38 -20.53 0.66
CA VAL A 114 5.27 -21.16 -0.34
C VAL A 114 4.63 -21.13 -1.72
N TRP A 115 3.35 -21.49 -1.84
CA TRP A 115 2.64 -21.49 -3.12
C TRP A 115 2.58 -20.08 -3.73
N TYR A 116 2.31 -19.07 -2.90
CA TYR A 116 2.32 -17.68 -3.32
C TYR A 116 3.70 -17.25 -3.85
N ILE A 117 4.78 -17.60 -3.15
CA ILE A 117 6.16 -17.25 -3.56
C ILE A 117 6.54 -17.95 -4.86
N LEU A 118 6.19 -19.24 -5.01
CA LEU A 118 6.49 -20.01 -6.21
C LEU A 118 5.73 -19.48 -7.44
N ASN A 119 4.52 -18.97 -7.25
CA ASN A 119 3.69 -18.42 -8.33
C ASN A 119 3.71 -16.88 -8.35
N ARG A 120 4.74 -16.26 -7.78
CA ARG A 120 4.79 -14.79 -7.58
C ARG A 120 4.57 -13.98 -8.85
N VAL A 121 4.97 -14.53 -10.01
CA VAL A 121 4.85 -13.89 -11.32
C VAL A 121 3.39 -13.69 -11.71
N ASP A 122 2.52 -14.62 -11.31
CA ASP A 122 1.09 -14.58 -11.59
C ASP A 122 0.28 -13.93 -10.46
N THR A 123 0.80 -13.95 -9.23
CA THR A 123 0.07 -13.43 -8.05
C THR A 123 0.31 -11.95 -7.77
N THR A 124 1.46 -11.40 -8.19
CA THR A 124 1.77 -9.98 -7.96
C THR A 124 2.56 -9.38 -9.11
N ARG A 125 2.29 -8.09 -9.37
CA ARG A 125 2.98 -7.31 -10.40
C ARG A 125 4.12 -6.46 -9.82
N VAL A 126 4.38 -6.57 -8.52
CA VAL A 126 5.34 -5.71 -7.79
C VAL A 126 6.74 -5.72 -8.41
N GLU A 127 7.17 -6.81 -9.05
CA GLU A 127 8.48 -6.91 -9.69
C GLU A 127 8.60 -6.02 -10.94
N PHE A 128 7.50 -5.81 -11.67
CA PHE A 128 7.49 -5.06 -12.93
C PHE A 128 6.99 -3.62 -12.77
N THR A 129 6.08 -3.39 -11.82
CA THR A 129 5.36 -2.13 -11.66
C THR A 129 5.20 -1.77 -10.18
N ILE A 130 6.34 -1.56 -9.51
CA ILE A 130 6.45 -1.36 -8.05
C ILE A 130 5.43 -0.34 -7.52
N SER A 131 5.35 0.85 -8.11
CA SER A 131 4.55 1.97 -7.60
C SER A 131 3.04 1.86 -7.83
N LEU A 132 2.54 0.78 -8.42
CA LEU A 132 1.11 0.57 -8.66
C LEU A 132 0.31 0.61 -7.36
N ARG A 133 -0.87 1.22 -7.41
CA ARG A 133 -1.80 1.37 -6.28
C ARG A 133 -2.17 0.04 -5.62
N GLU A 134 -2.31 -1.01 -6.41
CA GLU A 134 -2.60 -2.37 -5.91
C GLU A 134 -1.51 -2.91 -4.99
N ASN A 135 -0.24 -2.66 -5.31
CA ASN A 135 0.88 -3.11 -4.49
C ASN A 135 0.90 -2.42 -3.12
N TRP A 136 0.33 -1.22 -3.04
CA TRP A 136 0.11 -0.52 -1.77
C TRP A 136 -1.11 -1.05 -1.02
N SER A 137 -2.21 -1.34 -1.72
CA SER A 137 -3.52 -1.56 -1.10
C SER A 137 -3.81 -3.02 -0.71
N LEU A 138 -3.43 -3.99 -1.53
CA LEU A 138 -3.70 -5.41 -1.30
C LEU A 138 -3.19 -5.94 0.05
N PRO A 139 -2.03 -5.51 0.59
CA PRO A 139 -1.59 -5.85 1.94
C PRO A 139 -2.61 -5.45 3.03
N PHE A 140 -3.22 -4.27 2.93
CA PHE A 140 -4.25 -3.83 3.88
C PHE A 140 -5.54 -4.63 3.73
N LEU A 141 -5.92 -4.98 2.50
CA LEU A 141 -7.06 -5.88 2.27
C LEU A 141 -6.82 -7.26 2.88
N ALA A 142 -5.63 -7.83 2.70
CA ALA A 142 -5.29 -9.13 3.27
C ALA A 142 -5.33 -9.11 4.80
N LEU A 143 -4.78 -8.06 5.43
CA LEU A 143 -4.88 -7.87 6.88
C LEU A 143 -6.33 -7.69 7.35
N GLN A 144 -7.17 -7.00 6.57
CA GLN A 144 -8.60 -6.87 6.87
C GLN A 144 -9.30 -8.24 6.83
N ILE A 145 -9.01 -9.08 5.83
CA ILE A 145 -9.55 -10.44 5.74
C ILE A 145 -9.06 -11.29 6.92
N THR A 146 -7.78 -11.18 7.31
CA THR A 146 -7.27 -11.86 8.51
C THR A 146 -8.02 -11.40 9.76
N ALA A 147 -8.26 -10.10 9.93
CA ALA A 147 -8.98 -9.55 11.08
C ALA A 147 -10.45 -10.01 11.12
N ILE A 148 -11.14 -10.08 9.97
CA ILE A 148 -12.48 -10.64 9.86
C ILE A 148 -12.48 -12.12 10.24
N THR A 149 -11.53 -12.89 9.71
CA THR A 149 -11.38 -14.32 10.00
C THR A 149 -11.15 -14.55 11.50
N CYS A 150 -10.34 -13.70 12.13
CA CYS A 150 -10.17 -13.69 13.57
C CYS A 150 -11.49 -13.42 14.28
N TYR A 151 -12.21 -12.34 13.91
CA TYR A 151 -13.45 -11.89 14.56
C TYR A 151 -14.57 -12.91 14.50
N LEU A 152 -14.69 -13.67 13.42
CA LEU A 152 -15.72 -14.69 13.24
C LEU A 152 -15.49 -15.95 14.07
N ARG A 153 -14.38 -16.05 14.82
CA ARG A 153 -14.13 -17.22 15.69
C ARG A 153 -15.04 -17.20 16.93
N PRO A 154 -15.59 -18.37 17.33
CA PRO A 154 -16.60 -18.46 18.38
C PRO A 154 -16.09 -18.15 19.81
N GLN A 155 -14.78 -18.14 20.05
CA GLN A 155 -14.19 -18.08 21.40
C GLN A 155 -13.29 -16.86 21.60
N LEU A 156 -13.77 -15.65 21.26
CA LEU A 156 -13.03 -14.42 21.51
C LEU A 156 -13.46 -13.74 22.80
N SER A 157 -12.49 -13.23 23.56
CA SER A 157 -12.76 -12.29 24.64
C SER A 157 -13.29 -10.95 24.11
N ALA A 158 -14.02 -10.20 24.94
CA ALA A 158 -14.55 -8.89 24.57
C ALA A 158 -13.46 -7.89 24.15
N LEU A 159 -12.26 -7.98 24.73
CA LEU A 159 -11.12 -7.16 24.32
C LEU A 159 -10.65 -7.54 22.91
N GLN A 160 -10.49 -8.84 22.62
CA GLN A 160 -10.07 -9.32 21.31
C GLN A 160 -11.09 -8.96 20.21
N GLN A 161 -12.39 -9.00 20.53
CA GLN A 161 -13.44 -8.53 19.60
C GLN A 161 -13.27 -7.05 19.28
N LYS A 162 -13.08 -6.20 20.28
CA LYS A 162 -12.86 -4.75 20.09
C LYS A 162 -11.61 -4.48 19.25
N VAL A 163 -10.51 -5.18 19.55
CA VAL A 163 -9.26 -5.06 18.79
C VAL A 163 -9.46 -5.50 17.34
N ALA A 164 -10.16 -6.62 17.09
CA ALA A 164 -10.40 -7.11 15.74
C ALA A 164 -11.25 -6.13 14.92
N VAL A 165 -12.33 -5.59 15.49
CA VAL A 165 -13.17 -4.57 14.82
C VAL A 165 -12.38 -3.29 14.55
N TRP A 166 -11.56 -2.85 15.50
CA TRP A 166 -10.70 -1.69 15.29
C TRP A 166 -9.69 -1.93 14.16
N LEU A 167 -9.05 -3.10 14.13
CA LEU A 167 -8.14 -3.50 13.05
C LEU A 167 -8.87 -3.55 11.70
N MET A 168 -10.07 -4.12 11.65
CA MET A 168 -10.90 -4.12 10.43
C MET A 168 -11.13 -2.70 9.92
N TYR A 169 -11.53 -1.77 10.80
CA TYR A 169 -11.76 -0.38 10.45
C TYR A 169 -10.49 0.31 9.91
N VAL A 170 -9.37 0.20 10.62
CA VAL A 170 -8.10 0.83 10.21
C VAL A 170 -7.60 0.25 8.88
N MET A 171 -7.66 -1.07 8.71
CA MET A 171 -7.23 -1.71 7.47
C MET A 171 -8.13 -1.35 6.28
N THR A 172 -9.46 -1.32 6.46
CA THR A 172 -10.39 -0.85 5.42
C THR A 172 -10.15 0.61 5.07
N PHE A 173 -9.89 1.48 6.06
CA PHE A 173 -9.55 2.88 5.81
C PHE A 173 -8.27 3.03 4.99
N CYS A 174 -7.19 2.35 5.38
CA CYS A 174 -5.92 2.36 4.62
C CYS A 174 -6.10 1.80 3.20
N PHE A 175 -6.90 0.76 3.04
CA PHE A 175 -7.26 0.20 1.73
C PHE A 175 -7.98 1.22 0.85
N CYS A 176 -8.96 1.95 1.40
CA CYS A 176 -9.69 2.98 0.67
C CYS A 176 -8.80 4.16 0.26
N LEU A 177 -7.89 4.58 1.14
CA LEU A 177 -6.95 5.66 0.84
C LEU A 177 -5.96 5.32 -0.27
N THR A 178 -5.47 4.08 -0.30
CA THR A 178 -4.36 3.69 -1.17
C THR A 178 -4.79 3.28 -2.58
N TRP A 179 -6.09 2.98 -2.79
CA TRP A 179 -6.57 2.51 -4.09
C TRP A 179 -7.93 3.08 -4.50
N GLN A 180 -7.96 3.72 -5.67
CA GLN A 180 -9.16 4.37 -6.24
C GLN A 180 -10.29 3.43 -6.70
N PHE A 181 -10.02 2.12 -6.81
CA PHE A 181 -10.99 1.11 -7.25
C PHE A 181 -11.53 0.27 -6.09
N ASN A 182 -11.27 0.68 -4.85
CA ASN A 182 -11.64 -0.04 -3.64
C ASN A 182 -13.16 -0.34 -3.56
N GLN A 183 -14.01 0.54 -4.10
CA GLN A 183 -15.47 0.42 -4.04
C GLN A 183 -15.99 -0.88 -4.66
N PHE A 184 -15.33 -1.39 -5.70
CA PHE A 184 -15.77 -2.63 -6.36
C PHE A 184 -15.52 -3.85 -5.46
N ILE A 185 -14.36 -3.90 -4.83
CA ILE A 185 -13.99 -4.99 -3.92
C ILE A 185 -14.86 -4.94 -2.66
N LEU A 186 -15.04 -3.76 -2.06
CA LEU A 186 -15.86 -3.59 -0.87
C LEU A 186 -17.34 -3.90 -1.14
N LEU A 187 -17.86 -3.55 -2.31
CA LEU A 187 -19.22 -3.91 -2.71
C LEU A 187 -19.37 -5.43 -2.79
N VAL A 188 -18.45 -6.13 -3.46
CA VAL A 188 -18.50 -7.61 -3.54
C VAL A 188 -18.41 -8.22 -2.14
N GLN A 189 -17.52 -7.71 -1.29
CA GLN A 189 -17.39 -8.18 0.09
C GLN A 189 -18.68 -7.98 0.90
N ALA A 190 -19.34 -6.83 0.75
CA ALA A 190 -20.60 -6.53 1.44
C ALA A 190 -21.81 -7.33 0.91
N LEU A 191 -21.75 -7.84 -0.33
CA LEU A 191 -22.80 -8.69 -0.89
C LEU A 191 -22.67 -10.16 -0.49
N VAL A 192 -21.45 -10.62 -0.20
CA VAL A 192 -21.14 -12.01 0.14
C VAL A 192 -21.30 -12.28 1.65
N ILE A 193 -21.10 -11.27 2.49
CA ILE A 193 -21.30 -11.33 3.95
C ILE A 193 -22.77 -11.08 4.27
#